data_AF-A0A0P9TWX0-F1
#
_entry.id   AF-A0A0P9TWX0-F1
#
_cell.length_a   1.000
_cell.length_b   1.000
_cell.length_c   1.000
_cell.angle_alpha   90.00
_cell.angle_beta   90.00
_cell.angle_gamma   90.00
#
_symmetry.space_group_name_H-M   'P 1'
#
loop_
_entity.id
_entity.type
_entity.pdbx_description
1 polymer ?
#
loop_
_entity_poly.entity_id
_entity_poly.type
_entity_poly.pdbx_seq_one_letter_code
_entity_poly.pdbx_strand_id
1 'polypeptide(L)'
;MPTVLPYFFSDSLRSRFTQDIHDAVGSSRISSEDGKWLQLLVGVSVEPNSDAPLPRADRLIIGDNSPANAELAGALLISDPTPGVAPVFLSTLTFGVERFESRTSLLSALQQRFGDVSDISTIEAERVEGSLFEARTLAIMRQQAGHLERLLVQLQELPDLRAAAGKALQTALVQRGVADSVDVFSQVVQILGTDPGANPVVSSVVDR
;
A
#
# COMPACT_ATOMS: atom_id res chain seq x y z
N MET A 1 -32.08 -1.89 3.10
CA MET A 1 -30.85 -2.26 2.38
C MET A 1 -29.76 -2.39 3.42
N PRO A 2 -29.16 -3.58 3.63
CA PRO A 2 -28.04 -3.68 4.55
C PRO A 2 -26.85 -2.97 3.90
N THR A 3 -26.42 -1.86 4.50
CA THR A 3 -25.17 -1.20 4.14
C THR A 3 -24.04 -2.15 4.45
N VAL A 4 -23.43 -2.72 3.42
CA VAL A 4 -22.17 -3.46 3.54
C VAL A 4 -21.16 -2.49 4.12
N LEU A 5 -20.79 -2.68 5.39
CA LEU A 5 -19.77 -1.87 6.03
C LEU A 5 -18.50 -1.98 5.19
N PRO A 6 -17.81 -0.86 4.88
CA PRO A 6 -16.56 -0.94 4.15
C PRO A 6 -15.60 -1.90 4.87
N TYR A 7 -14.81 -2.61 4.08
CA TYR A 7 -13.98 -3.72 4.54
C TYR A 7 -12.99 -3.35 5.67
N PHE A 8 -12.65 -2.07 5.82
CA PHE A 8 -11.71 -1.56 6.81
C PHE A 8 -12.34 -1.11 8.15
N PHE A 9 -13.66 -1.27 8.34
CA PHE A 9 -14.33 -0.94 9.61
C PHE A 9 -13.98 -1.95 10.70
N SER A 10 -14.00 -1.51 11.96
CA SER A 10 -13.58 -2.32 13.11
C SER A 10 -14.32 -3.66 13.19
N ASP A 11 -15.64 -3.66 13.00
CA ASP A 11 -16.45 -4.89 13.02
C ASP A 11 -16.15 -5.81 11.83
N SER A 12 -15.94 -5.24 10.64
CA SER A 12 -15.53 -6.00 9.45
C SER A 12 -14.16 -6.65 9.67
N LEU A 13 -13.20 -5.90 10.23
CA LEU A 13 -11.86 -6.39 10.56
C LEU A 13 -11.89 -7.46 11.67
N ARG A 14 -12.78 -7.30 12.66
CA ARG A 14 -13.00 -8.30 13.72
C ARG A 14 -13.59 -9.60 13.16
N SER A 15 -14.65 -9.49 12.36
CA SER A 15 -15.28 -10.65 11.72
C SER A 15 -14.28 -11.37 10.82
N ARG A 16 -13.50 -10.60 10.05
CA ARG A 16 -12.46 -11.15 9.18
C ARG A 16 -11.36 -11.84 9.95
N PHE A 17 -10.83 -11.21 11.00
CA PHE A 17 -9.81 -11.84 11.83
C PHE A 17 -10.30 -13.16 12.45
N THR A 18 -11.58 -13.21 12.85
CA THR A 18 -12.22 -14.44 13.34
C THR A 18 -12.24 -15.53 12.26
N GLN A 19 -12.58 -15.15 11.02
CA GLN A 19 -12.55 -16.05 9.87
C GLN A 19 -11.12 -16.49 9.54
N ASP A 20 -10.15 -15.58 9.54
CA ASP A 20 -8.74 -15.86 9.24
C ASP A 20 -8.15 -16.87 10.24
N ILE A 21 -8.55 -16.81 11.52
CA ILE A 21 -8.20 -17.81 12.53
C ILE A 21 -8.80 -19.17 12.15
N HIS A 22 -10.09 -19.22 11.81
CA HIS A 22 -10.77 -20.45 11.44
C HIS A 22 -10.11 -21.10 10.21
N ASP A 23 -9.81 -20.29 9.19
CA ASP A 23 -9.17 -20.73 7.96
C ASP A 23 -7.75 -21.23 8.23
N ALA A 24 -6.98 -20.55 9.09
CA ALA A 24 -5.62 -20.97 9.44
C ALA A 24 -5.60 -22.29 10.22
N VAL A 25 -6.57 -22.53 11.11
CA VAL A 25 -6.74 -23.83 11.79
C VAL A 25 -7.15 -24.90 10.77
N GLY A 26 -8.14 -24.60 9.92
CA GLY A 26 -8.66 -25.53 8.91
C GLY A 26 -7.59 -25.96 7.89
N SER A 27 -6.67 -25.06 7.56
CA SER A 27 -5.53 -25.33 6.68
C SER A 27 -4.27 -25.82 7.42
N SER A 28 -4.35 -26.09 8.72
CA SER A 28 -3.20 -26.51 9.55
C SER A 28 -2.00 -25.55 9.53
N ARG A 29 -2.22 -24.25 9.28
CA ARG A 29 -1.17 -23.21 9.42
C ARG A 29 -0.89 -22.90 10.88
N ILE A 30 -1.89 -23.08 11.74
CA ILE A 30 -1.81 -22.95 13.19
C ILE A 30 -2.52 -24.13 13.86
N SER A 31 -2.18 -24.42 15.11
CA SER A 31 -2.88 -25.47 15.87
C SER A 31 -4.26 -25.00 16.34
N SER A 32 -5.13 -25.93 16.74
CA SER A 32 -6.43 -25.58 17.33
C SER A 32 -6.28 -24.85 18.68
N GLU A 33 -5.19 -25.09 19.41
CA GLU A 33 -4.87 -24.38 20.65
C GLU A 33 -4.48 -22.92 20.36
N ASP A 34 -3.61 -22.70 19.37
CA ASP A 34 -3.26 -21.35 18.89
C ASP A 34 -4.52 -20.59 18.47
N GLY A 35 -5.43 -21.24 17.74
CA GLY A 35 -6.68 -20.63 17.31
C GLY A 35 -7.56 -20.18 18.47
N LYS A 36 -7.70 -21.00 19.53
CA LYS A 36 -8.45 -20.63 20.74
C LYS A 36 -7.78 -19.47 21.48
N TRP A 37 -6.46 -19.48 21.57
CA TRP A 37 -5.68 -18.43 22.21
C TRP A 37 -5.82 -17.10 21.45
N LEU A 38 -5.73 -17.10 20.12
CA LEU A 38 -5.94 -15.90 19.29
C LEU A 38 -7.37 -15.34 19.36
N GLN A 39 -8.38 -16.19 19.54
CA GLN A 39 -9.78 -15.76 19.71
C GLN A 39 -9.99 -14.91 20.96
N LEU A 40 -9.10 -14.97 21.96
CA LEU A 40 -9.15 -14.10 23.13
C LEU A 40 -9.04 -12.61 22.76
N LEU A 41 -8.41 -12.27 21.62
CA LEU A 41 -8.35 -10.90 21.10
C LEU A 41 -9.67 -10.40 20.48
N VAL A 42 -10.58 -11.31 20.13
CA VAL A 42 -11.87 -10.99 19.54
C VAL A 42 -12.93 -10.68 20.60
N GLY A 43 -12.79 -11.26 21.79
CA GLY A 43 -13.72 -11.06 22.91
C GLY A 43 -13.61 -9.67 23.56
N VAL A 44 -14.74 -9.10 23.98
CA VAL A 44 -14.82 -7.85 24.76
C VAL A 44 -14.79 -8.11 26.27
N SER A 45 -14.96 -9.37 26.70
CA SER A 45 -14.81 -9.77 28.10
C SER A 45 -14.25 -11.18 28.15
N VAL A 46 -12.96 -11.28 28.42
CA VAL A 46 -12.43 -12.49 29.04
C VAL A 46 -12.84 -12.40 30.50
N GLU A 47 -13.74 -13.28 30.95
CA GLU A 47 -13.93 -13.44 32.39
C GLU A 47 -12.57 -13.74 33.01
N PRO A 48 -12.18 -13.06 34.11
CA PRO A 48 -10.81 -13.06 34.65
C PRO A 48 -10.39 -14.40 35.28
N ASN A 49 -11.06 -15.52 34.95
CA ASN A 49 -10.85 -16.83 35.53
C ASN A 49 -9.88 -17.72 34.75
N SER A 50 -9.21 -17.20 33.73
CA SER A 50 -8.12 -17.92 33.05
C SER A 50 -6.78 -17.37 33.51
N ASP A 51 -6.02 -18.19 34.24
CA ASP A 51 -4.64 -17.93 34.67
C ASP A 51 -3.65 -17.82 33.47
N ALA A 52 -4.14 -18.09 32.25
CA ALA A 52 -3.35 -17.98 31.03
C ALA A 52 -3.20 -16.51 30.58
N PRO A 53 -1.98 -16.07 30.23
CA PRO A 53 -1.72 -14.70 29.79
C PRO A 53 -2.49 -14.38 28.50
N LEU A 54 -3.15 -13.20 28.49
CA LEU A 54 -3.84 -12.70 27.32
C LEU A 54 -2.85 -12.42 26.19
N PRO A 55 -3.18 -12.74 24.92
CA PRO A 55 -2.34 -12.39 23.79
C PRO A 55 -2.06 -10.89 23.74
N ARG A 56 -0.81 -10.53 23.52
CA ARG A 56 -0.41 -9.15 23.24
C ARG A 56 -0.44 -8.93 21.74
N ALA A 57 -1.09 -7.86 21.30
CA ALA A 57 -1.08 -7.42 19.91
C ALA A 57 -0.34 -6.09 19.76
N ASP A 58 0.65 -6.06 18.87
CA ASP A 58 1.43 -4.89 18.51
C ASP A 58 1.20 -4.55 17.03
N ARG A 59 1.19 -3.26 16.71
CA ARG A 59 1.22 -2.76 15.34
C ARG A 59 2.67 -2.72 14.85
N LEU A 60 2.86 -3.04 13.59
CA LEU A 60 4.15 -2.87 12.92
C LEU A 60 4.27 -1.44 12.37
N ILE A 61 5.35 -0.76 12.74
CA ILE A 61 5.71 0.58 12.23
C ILE A 61 7.08 0.52 11.56
N ILE A 62 7.31 1.38 10.58
CA ILE A 62 8.62 1.56 9.93
C ILE A 62 9.24 2.81 10.55
N GLY A 63 10.45 2.69 11.11
CA GLY A 63 11.06 3.73 11.95
C GLY A 63 11.53 4.99 11.20
N ASP A 64 11.43 5.04 9.88
CA ASP A 64 11.61 6.26 9.09
C ASP A 64 10.35 7.15 9.04
N ASN A 65 9.28 6.73 9.74
CA ASN A 65 7.96 7.38 9.72
C ASN A 65 7.35 7.47 8.29
N SER A 66 7.90 6.71 7.34
CA SER A 66 7.35 6.57 5.99
C SER A 66 6.01 5.84 6.07
N PRO A 67 5.04 6.17 5.21
CA PRO A 67 3.80 5.42 5.13
C PRO A 67 4.14 3.95 4.85
N ALA A 68 3.93 3.11 5.87
CA ALA A 68 4.15 1.69 5.78
C ALA A 68 3.47 1.13 4.52
N ASN A 69 4.04 0.07 3.95
CA ASN A 69 3.36 -0.70 2.91
C ASN A 69 1.92 -0.99 3.37
N ALA A 70 0.96 -0.92 2.44
CA ALA A 70 -0.46 -1.18 2.70
C ALA A 70 -0.68 -2.46 3.53
N GLU A 71 0.10 -3.51 3.27
CA GLU A 71 0.05 -4.74 4.05
C GLU A 71 0.49 -4.57 5.51
N LEU A 72 1.56 -3.81 5.76
CA LEU A 72 2.09 -3.58 7.10
C LEU A 72 1.23 -2.60 7.91
N ALA A 73 0.60 -1.63 7.27
CA ALA A 73 -0.26 -0.66 7.94
C ALA A 73 -1.44 -1.31 8.66
N GLY A 74 -1.97 -2.40 8.10
CA GLY A 74 -3.00 -3.22 8.72
C GLY A 74 -2.47 -4.48 9.42
N ALA A 75 -1.16 -4.67 9.54
CA ALA A 75 -0.60 -5.88 10.13
C ALA A 75 -0.59 -5.82 11.66
N LEU A 76 -0.88 -6.97 12.28
CA LEU A 76 -0.76 -7.17 13.72
C LEU A 76 0.28 -8.25 14.00
N LEU A 77 1.28 -7.90 14.81
CA LEU A 77 2.15 -8.87 15.46
C LEU A 77 1.48 -9.31 16.76
N ILE A 78 1.28 -10.61 16.94
CA ILE A 78 0.64 -11.15 18.13
C ILE A 78 1.63 -12.09 18.82
N SER A 79 1.89 -11.87 20.10
CA SER A 79 2.83 -12.66 20.88
C SER A 79 2.33 -12.87 22.31
N ASP A 80 2.98 -13.77 23.03
CA ASP A 80 2.86 -13.79 24.48
C ASP A 80 3.27 -12.41 25.05
N PRO A 81 2.61 -11.91 26.11
CA PRO A 81 3.03 -10.67 26.78
C PRO A 81 4.40 -10.79 27.44
N THR A 82 4.85 -12.01 27.73
CA THR A 82 6.20 -12.30 28.24
C THR A 82 7.22 -12.16 27.11
N PRO A 83 8.21 -11.25 27.24
CA PRO A 83 9.18 -11.04 26.18
C PRO A 83 9.98 -12.30 25.84
N GLY A 84 10.15 -12.58 24.54
CA GLY A 84 10.99 -13.67 24.05
C GLY A 84 10.32 -15.04 24.01
N VAL A 85 9.06 -15.16 24.42
CA VAL A 85 8.29 -16.40 24.28
C VAL A 85 7.86 -16.59 22.81
N ALA A 86 8.14 -17.78 22.30
CA ALA A 86 7.67 -18.25 21.00
C ALA A 86 6.47 -19.20 21.19
N PRO A 87 5.62 -19.38 20.17
CA PRO A 87 5.64 -18.76 18.84
C PRO A 87 5.18 -17.29 18.84
N VAL A 88 5.39 -16.61 17.70
CA VAL A 88 4.71 -15.34 17.39
C VAL A 88 3.82 -15.53 16.18
N PHE A 89 2.76 -14.73 16.09
CA PHE A 89 1.81 -14.77 14.99
C PHE A 89 1.76 -13.44 14.26
N LEU A 90 1.52 -13.50 12.96
CA LEU A 90 1.29 -12.34 12.13
C LEU A 90 -0.12 -12.42 11.56
N SER A 91 -0.91 -11.36 11.75
CA SER A 91 -2.17 -11.17 11.03
C SER A 91 -1.99 -10.07 9.99
N THR A 92 -2.06 -10.42 8.72
CA THR A 92 -2.07 -9.46 7.61
C THR A 92 -3.43 -9.44 6.92
N LEU A 93 -3.67 -8.40 6.13
CA LEU A 93 -4.88 -8.37 5.33
C LEU A 93 -4.78 -9.37 4.19
N THR A 94 -3.65 -9.53 3.50
CA THR A 94 -3.60 -10.46 2.37
C THR A 94 -3.51 -11.95 2.76
N PHE A 95 -2.74 -12.29 3.80
CA PHE A 95 -2.43 -13.70 4.11
C PHE A 95 -3.18 -14.26 5.33
N GLY A 96 -3.97 -13.43 6.01
CA GLY A 96 -4.66 -13.82 7.24
C GLY A 96 -3.66 -14.08 8.36
N VAL A 97 -3.90 -15.14 9.15
CA VAL A 97 -3.05 -15.53 10.28
C VAL A 97 -1.97 -16.54 9.89
N GLU A 98 -0.75 -16.23 10.29
CA GLU A 98 0.46 -17.03 10.09
C GLU A 98 1.23 -17.21 11.41
N ARG A 99 1.87 -18.37 11.59
CA ARG A 99 2.70 -18.70 12.77
C ARG A 99 4.17 -18.67 12.42
N PHE A 100 4.98 -18.17 13.34
CA PHE A 100 6.43 -18.11 13.25
C PHE A 100 7.08 -18.62 14.53
N GLU A 101 8.15 -19.39 14.38
CA GLU A 101 8.89 -19.99 15.50
C GLU A 101 9.62 -18.96 16.36
N SER A 102 9.85 -17.75 15.84
CA SER A 102 10.45 -16.64 16.58
C SER A 102 10.16 -15.30 15.92
N ARG A 103 10.30 -14.23 16.69
CA ARG A 103 10.27 -12.85 16.16
C ARG A 103 11.31 -12.64 15.05
N THR A 104 12.49 -13.24 15.17
CA THR A 104 13.53 -13.17 14.14
C THR A 104 13.06 -13.81 12.83
N SER A 105 12.45 -15.00 12.89
CA SER A 105 11.93 -15.67 11.68
C SER A 105 10.81 -14.89 10.99
N LEU A 106 9.95 -14.22 11.78
CA LEU A 106 8.93 -13.31 11.26
C LEU A 106 9.56 -12.12 10.54
N LEU A 107 10.54 -11.46 11.15
CA LEU A 107 11.22 -10.32 10.54
C LEU A 107 11.94 -10.72 9.24
N SER A 108 12.61 -11.86 9.21
CA SER A 108 13.21 -12.39 7.99
C SER A 108 12.18 -12.69 6.89
N ALA A 109 11.01 -13.22 7.25
CA ALA A 109 9.93 -13.44 6.28
C ALA A 109 9.35 -12.13 5.73
N LEU A 110 9.19 -11.10 6.58
CA LEU A 110 8.80 -9.76 6.14
C LEU A 110 9.84 -9.15 5.20
N GLN A 111 11.13 -9.30 5.51
CA GLN A 111 12.23 -8.83 4.65
C GLN A 111 12.20 -9.48 3.26
N GLN A 112 11.98 -10.79 3.19
CA GLN A 112 11.89 -11.50 1.91
C GLN A 112 10.67 -11.09 1.09
N ARG A 113 9.52 -10.87 1.73
CA ARG A 113 8.26 -10.55 1.04
C ARG A 113 8.21 -9.12 0.51
N PHE A 114 8.82 -8.19 1.24
CA PHE A 114 8.76 -6.76 0.93
C PHE A 114 10.12 -6.21 0.44
N GLY A 115 10.95 -7.09 -0.14
CA GLY A 115 12.38 -6.94 -0.46
C GLY A 115 12.81 -5.81 -1.41
N ASP A 116 11.97 -4.81 -1.68
CA ASP A 116 12.37 -3.52 -2.28
C ASP A 116 12.67 -2.44 -1.22
N VAL A 117 12.63 -2.80 0.07
CA VAL A 117 12.96 -1.90 1.18
C VAL A 117 14.25 -2.36 1.83
N SER A 118 15.39 -1.86 1.35
CA SER A 118 16.72 -2.10 1.90
C SER A 118 16.90 -1.64 3.36
N ASP A 119 15.89 -0.98 3.95
CA ASP A 119 15.90 -0.39 5.30
C ASP A 119 14.85 -0.96 6.27
N ILE A 120 14.46 -2.24 6.11
CA ILE A 120 13.58 -2.96 7.08
C ILE A 120 14.23 -3.12 8.48
N SER A 121 15.48 -2.68 8.65
CA SER A 121 16.19 -2.56 9.93
C SER A 121 15.45 -1.75 11.01
N THR A 122 14.36 -1.07 10.66
CA THR A 122 13.57 -0.23 11.56
C THR A 122 12.11 -0.69 11.74
N ILE A 123 11.76 -1.96 11.42
CA ILE A 123 10.43 -2.46 11.83
C ILE A 123 10.36 -2.51 13.36
N GLU A 124 9.64 -1.57 13.93
CA GLU A 124 9.34 -1.52 15.35
C GLU A 124 7.93 -2.07 15.60
N ALA A 125 7.73 -2.57 16.81
CA ALA A 125 6.45 -3.07 17.28
C ALA A 125 5.93 -2.12 18.34
N GLU A 126 4.87 -1.40 18.02
CA GLU A 126 4.20 -0.47 18.93
C GLU A 126 2.99 -1.19 19.53
N ARG A 127 2.89 -1.18 20.87
CA ARG A 127 1.74 -1.80 21.53
C ARG A 127 0.46 -1.09 21.16
N VAL A 128 -0.55 -1.86 20.76
CA VAL A 128 -1.89 -1.31 20.55
C VAL A 128 -2.58 -1.19 21.90
N GLU A 129 -2.74 0.05 22.36
CA GLU A 129 -3.52 0.36 23.57
C GLU A 129 -5.02 0.50 23.21
N GLY A 130 -5.89 -0.10 24.02
CA GLY A 130 -7.34 -0.01 23.84
C GLY A 130 -7.93 -0.96 22.79
N SER A 131 -8.85 -0.46 21.97
CA SER A 131 -9.64 -1.22 21.01
C SER A 131 -8.81 -1.63 19.78
N LEU A 132 -8.30 -2.87 19.78
CA LEU A 132 -7.43 -3.42 18.74
C LEU A 132 -7.90 -3.13 17.30
N PHE A 133 -9.18 -3.41 17.01
CA PHE A 133 -9.71 -3.28 15.65
C PHE A 133 -9.97 -1.82 15.25
N GLU A 134 -10.24 -0.92 16.20
CA GLU A 134 -10.37 0.51 15.88
C GLU A 134 -8.99 1.12 15.59
N ALA A 135 -7.98 0.77 16.39
CA ALA A 135 -6.60 1.15 16.13
C ALA A 135 -6.11 0.64 14.76
N ARG A 136 -6.47 -0.61 14.41
CA ARG A 136 -6.19 -1.20 13.09
C ARG A 136 -6.90 -0.43 11.97
N THR A 137 -8.19 -0.09 12.13
CA THR A 137 -8.92 0.77 11.18
C THR A 137 -8.21 2.09 10.95
N LEU A 138 -7.81 2.78 12.02
CA LEU A 138 -7.15 4.08 11.93
C LEU A 138 -5.81 4.00 11.22
N ALA A 139 -5.02 2.96 11.49
CA ALA A 139 -3.75 2.74 10.82
C ALA A 139 -3.91 2.53 9.31
N ILE A 140 -4.91 1.75 8.89
CA ILE A 140 -5.23 1.53 7.48
C ILE A 140 -5.70 2.84 6.82
N MET A 141 -6.60 3.60 7.47
CA MET A 141 -7.08 4.88 6.93
C MET A 141 -5.96 5.89 6.72
N ARG A 142 -5.01 5.98 7.66
CA ARG A 142 -3.82 6.84 7.53
C ARG A 142 -2.95 6.45 6.33
N GLN A 143 -2.73 5.15 6.13
CA GLN A 143 -1.99 4.66 4.98
C GLN A 143 -2.70 4.99 3.67
N GLN A 144 -4.02 4.82 3.60
CA GLN A 144 -4.81 5.14 2.41
C GLN A 144 -4.78 6.63 2.08
N ALA A 145 -4.90 7.50 3.09
CA ALA A 145 -4.77 8.95 2.90
C ALA A 145 -3.40 9.31 2.32
N GLY A 146 -2.31 8.83 2.93
CA GLY A 146 -0.96 9.10 2.44
C GLY A 146 -0.66 8.46 1.07
N HIS A 147 -1.33 7.36 0.72
CA HIS A 147 -1.25 6.79 -0.64
C HIS A 147 -1.93 7.68 -1.67
N LEU A 148 -3.13 8.19 -1.37
CA LEU A 148 -3.86 9.11 -2.25
C LEU A 148 -3.12 10.44 -2.44
N GLU A 149 -2.50 10.97 -1.39
CA GLU A 149 -1.65 12.17 -1.49
C GLU A 149 -0.47 11.95 -2.44
N ARG A 150 0.22 10.80 -2.34
CA ARG A 150 1.31 10.46 -3.27
C ARG A 150 0.83 10.28 -4.70
N LEU A 151 -0.31 9.63 -4.91
CA LEU A 151 -0.92 9.50 -6.23
C LEU A 151 -1.28 10.87 -6.82
N LEU A 152 -1.80 11.78 -6.01
CA LEU A 152 -2.13 13.14 -6.45
C LEU A 152 -0.87 13.88 -6.91
N VAL A 153 0.23 13.81 -6.16
CA VAL A 153 1.52 14.40 -6.55
C VAL A 153 2.00 13.80 -7.87
N GLN A 154 1.97 12.47 -8.01
CA GLN A 154 2.38 11.80 -9.25
C GLN A 154 1.52 12.21 -10.45
N LEU A 155 0.20 12.33 -10.26
CA LEU A 155 -0.72 12.79 -11.30
C LEU A 155 -0.45 14.26 -11.70
N GLN A 156 -0.06 15.11 -10.76
CA GLN A 156 0.33 16.50 -11.05
C GLN A 156 1.66 16.59 -11.80
N GLU A 157 2.57 15.63 -11.59
CA GLU A 157 3.84 15.54 -12.29
C GLU A 157 3.74 14.94 -13.70
N LEU A 158 2.59 14.31 -14.05
CA LEU A 158 2.37 13.81 -15.39
C LEU A 158 2.36 14.97 -16.39
N PRO A 159 3.21 14.94 -17.43
CA PRO A 159 3.13 15.94 -18.48
C PRO A 159 1.76 15.84 -19.13
N ASP A 160 1.10 16.97 -19.33
CA ASP A 160 -0.13 17.00 -20.10
C ASP A 160 0.14 16.45 -21.52
N LEU A 161 -0.89 15.88 -22.17
CA LEU A 161 -0.74 15.24 -23.48
C LEU A 161 -0.13 16.19 -24.52
N ARG A 162 -0.46 17.49 -24.44
CA ARG A 162 0.06 18.52 -25.34
C ARG A 162 1.56 18.76 -25.09
N ALA A 163 1.99 18.79 -23.84
CA ALA A 163 3.38 18.91 -23.42
C ALA A 163 4.20 17.69 -23.84
N ALA A 164 3.66 16.49 -23.66
CA ALA A 164 4.30 15.24 -24.07
C ALA A 164 4.42 15.13 -25.60
N ALA A 165 3.32 15.36 -26.34
CA ALA A 165 3.30 15.32 -27.80
C ALA A 165 4.16 16.44 -28.40
N GLY A 166 4.10 17.65 -27.83
CA GLY A 166 4.91 18.78 -28.24
C GLY A 166 6.40 18.52 -28.02
N LYS A 167 6.81 17.96 -26.87
CA LYS A 167 8.21 17.57 -26.62
C LYS A 167 8.68 16.48 -27.58
N ALA A 168 7.85 15.46 -27.83
CA ALA A 168 8.18 14.39 -28.76
C ALA A 168 8.38 14.92 -30.18
N LEU A 169 7.49 15.80 -30.64
CA LEU A 169 7.58 16.44 -31.94
C LEU A 169 8.78 17.38 -32.04
N GLN A 170 9.04 18.21 -31.01
CA GLN A 170 10.24 19.07 -30.94
C GLN A 170 11.51 18.22 -31.02
N THR A 171 11.58 17.11 -30.28
CA THR A 171 12.72 16.18 -30.31
C THR A 171 12.94 15.59 -31.71
N ALA A 172 11.86 15.20 -32.39
CA ALA A 172 11.94 14.67 -33.75
C ALA A 172 12.40 15.73 -34.77
N LEU A 173 11.99 17.00 -34.59
CA LEU A 173 12.45 18.12 -35.42
C LEU A 173 13.93 18.46 -35.19
N VAL A 174 14.39 18.38 -33.93
CA VAL A 174 15.83 18.55 -33.57
C VAL A 174 16.66 17.50 -34.26
N GLN A 175 16.25 16.23 -34.19
CA GLN A 175 16.97 15.12 -34.82
C GLN A 175 17.02 15.24 -36.35
N ARG A 176 16.05 15.92 -36.96
CA ARG A 176 16.00 16.19 -38.41
C ARG A 176 16.73 17.47 -38.83
N GLY A 177 17.30 18.22 -37.88
CA GLY A 177 18.02 19.47 -38.15
C GLY A 177 17.13 20.66 -38.52
N VAL A 178 15.83 20.59 -38.19
CA VAL A 178 14.83 21.63 -38.51
C VAL A 178 14.44 22.46 -37.28
N ALA A 179 14.97 22.13 -36.10
CA ALA A 179 14.52 22.69 -34.83
C ALA A 179 14.85 24.17 -34.60
N ASP A 180 15.89 24.71 -35.23
CA ASP A 180 16.33 26.09 -34.95
C ASP A 180 15.33 27.15 -35.44
N SER A 181 14.34 26.79 -36.26
CA SER A 181 13.32 27.71 -36.79
C SER A 181 11.89 27.44 -36.30
N VAL A 182 11.64 26.33 -35.60
CA VAL A 182 10.28 25.88 -35.24
C VAL A 182 10.16 25.58 -33.76
N ASP A 183 9.38 26.41 -33.07
CA ASP A 183 8.89 26.13 -31.71
C ASP A 183 7.46 25.57 -31.78
N VAL A 184 7.35 24.27 -31.50
CA VAL A 184 6.09 23.51 -31.56
C VAL A 184 5.04 24.00 -30.54
N PHE A 185 5.45 24.72 -29.50
CA PHE A 185 4.54 25.18 -28.45
C PHE A 185 3.92 26.55 -28.70
N SER A 186 4.56 27.38 -29.53
CA SER A 186 4.12 28.75 -29.82
C SER A 186 3.68 28.97 -31.27
N GLN A 187 4.16 28.15 -32.22
CA GLN A 187 3.85 28.34 -33.64
C GLN A 187 2.61 27.53 -34.06
N VAL A 188 1.69 28.19 -34.77
CA VAL A 188 0.48 27.55 -35.35
C VAL A 188 0.80 27.06 -36.75
N VAL A 189 0.48 25.80 -37.05
CA VAL A 189 0.69 25.21 -38.38
C VAL A 189 -0.66 25.06 -39.07
N GLN A 190 -0.76 25.54 -40.31
CA GLN A 190 -1.94 25.36 -41.15
C GLN A 190 -1.68 24.25 -42.17
N ILE A 191 -2.54 23.22 -42.18
CA ILE A 191 -2.50 22.18 -43.23
C ILE A 191 -3.27 22.73 -44.43
N LEU A 192 -2.54 23.18 -45.44
CA LEU A 192 -3.11 23.51 -46.73
C LEU A 192 -3.29 22.22 -47.52
N GLY A 193 -4.55 21.82 -47.76
CA GLY A 193 -4.85 20.72 -48.66
C GLY A 193 -4.45 21.12 -50.08
N THR A 194 -3.27 20.70 -50.50
CA THR A 194 -2.86 20.77 -51.91
C THR A 194 -3.55 19.64 -52.64
N ASP A 195 -4.46 19.97 -53.56
CA ASP A 195 -4.96 19.06 -54.58
C ASP A 195 -3.77 18.28 -55.20
N PRO A 196 -3.90 16.98 -55.49
CA PRO A 196 -2.81 16.14 -55.97
C PRO A 196 -2.44 16.55 -57.40
N GLY A 197 -1.60 17.58 -57.53
CA GLY A 197 -1.19 18.10 -58.84
C GLY A 197 -0.42 19.43 -58.83
N ALA A 198 -0.36 20.17 -57.72
CA ALA A 198 0.39 21.43 -57.68
C ALA A 198 1.59 21.34 -56.72
N ASN A 199 2.78 21.67 -57.24
CA ASN A 199 4.05 21.66 -56.52
C ASN A 199 3.98 22.41 -55.18
N PRO A 200 4.54 21.87 -54.09
CA PRO A 200 4.52 22.54 -52.79
C PRO A 200 5.47 23.74 -52.81
N VAL A 201 4.92 24.94 -52.69
CA VAL A 201 5.69 26.14 -52.32
C VAL A 201 5.59 26.28 -50.81
N VAL A 202 6.73 26.15 -50.13
CA VAL A 202 6.85 26.46 -48.71
C VAL A 202 6.74 27.99 -48.57
N SER A 203 5.65 28.47 -47.98
CA SER A 203 5.49 29.89 -47.63
C SER A 203 5.47 30.03 -46.11
N SER A 204 6.51 30.66 -45.55
CA SER A 204 6.54 31.10 -44.15
C SER A 204 5.70 32.37 -44.01
N VAL A 205 4.63 32.32 -43.22
CA VAL A 205 3.90 33.53 -42.81
C VAL A 205 4.61 34.08 -41.56
N VAL A 206 5.15 35.29 -41.69
CA VAL A 206 5.65 36.10 -40.57
C VAL A 206 4.51 37.02 -40.16
N ASP A 207 3.92 36.78 -39.00
CA ASP A 207 2.92 37.70 -38.43
C ASP A 207 3.61 38.95 -37.85
N ARG A 208 2.95 40.09 -38.04
CA ARG A 208 3.38 41.44 -37.66
C ARG A 208 2.70 41.89 -36.36
#